data_AF-A0A9Q6RYH8-F1
#
_entry.id   AF-A0A9Q6RYH8-F1
#
_cell.length_a   1.000
_cell.length_b   1.000
_cell.length_c   1.000
_cell.angle_alpha   90.00
_cell.angle_beta   90.00
_cell.angle_gamma   90.00
#
_symmetry.space_group_name_H-M   'P 1'
#
loop_
_entity.id
_entity.type
_entity.pdbx_description
1 polymer ?
#
loop_
_entity_poly.entity_id
_entity_poly.type
_entity_poly.pdbx_seq_one_letter_code
_entity_poly.pdbx_strand_id
1 'polypeptide(L)' 'MSSNLHDLPDSPCIGVCSTLFDEVCKGCGRTATEVSNWVFLTDEEKRAVWTRIELEGTAMRFKFDKL' A
#
# COMPACT_ATOMS: atom_id res chain seq x y z
N MET A 1 -24.81 -5.52 1.16
CA MET A 1 -23.97 -4.71 0.27
C MET A 1 -22.82 -5.57 -0.19
N SER A 2 -23.06 -6.39 -1.21
CA SER A 2 -22.02 -7.20 -1.83
C SER A 2 -21.20 -6.27 -2.73
N SER A 3 -19.92 -6.11 -2.45
CA SER A 3 -19.00 -5.43 -3.36
C SER A 3 -17.76 -6.28 -3.54
N ASN A 4 -17.42 -6.52 -4.80
CA ASN A 4 -16.32 -7.32 -5.31
C ASN A 4 -14.97 -6.93 -4.67
N LEU A 5 -14.46 -7.75 -3.76
CA LEU A 5 -13.22 -7.46 -3.00
C LEU A 5 -11.93 -7.92 -3.70
N HIS A 6 -12.01 -8.40 -4.95
CA HIS A 6 -10.86 -9.06 -5.60
C HIS A 6 -10.08 -8.22 -6.61
N ASP A 7 -10.48 -6.97 -6.86
CA ASP A 7 -9.74 -6.07 -7.74
C ASP A 7 -9.26 -4.86 -6.92
N LEU A 8 -8.04 -4.98 -6.37
CA LEU A 8 -7.32 -4.02 -5.50
C LEU A 8 -8.08 -3.61 -4.21
N PRO A 9 -7.61 -4.01 -3.00
CA PRO A 9 -8.24 -3.53 -1.78
C PRO A 9 -8.11 -2.00 -1.65
N ASP A 10 -9.05 -1.37 -0.96
CA ASP A 10 -9.08 0.09 -0.70
C ASP A 10 -7.78 0.65 -0.06
N SER A 11 -6.91 -0.22 0.46
CA SER A 11 -5.63 0.15 1.05
C SER A 11 -4.56 -0.95 0.85
N PRO A 12 -3.30 -0.58 0.56
CA PRO A 12 -2.21 -1.55 0.44
C PRO A 12 -1.70 -2.05 1.80
N CYS A 13 -2.25 -1.59 2.93
CA CYS A 13 -1.81 -2.00 4.26
C CYS A 13 -2.04 -3.50 4.52
N ILE A 14 -1.09 -4.14 5.21
CA ILE A 14 -1.19 -5.55 5.64
C ILE A 14 -1.09 -5.72 7.17
N GLY A 15 -1.27 -4.62 7.93
CA GLY A 15 -1.15 -4.64 9.39
C GLY A 15 0.29 -4.66 9.94
N VAL A 16 1.30 -4.61 9.06
CA VAL A 16 2.71 -4.49 9.42
C VAL A 16 3.22 -3.11 9.03
N CYS A 17 3.80 -2.38 9.99
CA CYS A 17 4.35 -1.05 9.77
C CYS A 17 5.80 -0.97 10.26
N SER A 18 6.70 -0.44 9.42
CA SER A 18 8.10 -0.19 9.78
C SER A 18 8.50 1.28 9.69
N THR A 19 7.56 2.19 9.41
CA THR A 19 7.83 3.62 9.17
C THR A 19 8.32 4.38 10.41
N LEU A 20 8.38 3.73 11.56
CA LEU A 20 9.05 4.28 12.75
C LEU A 20 10.57 4.30 12.59
N PHE A 21 11.12 3.42 11.74
CA PHE A 21 12.57 3.23 11.56
C PHE A 21 13.01 3.24 10.08
N ASP A 22 12.08 3.14 9.14
CA ASP A 22 12.32 3.14 7.71
C ASP A 22 11.55 4.28 7.02
N GLU A 23 12.12 4.90 5.99
CA GLU A 23 11.43 5.91 5.18
C GLU A 23 10.24 5.31 4.38
N VAL A 24 10.38 4.04 4.00
CA VAL A 24 9.37 3.28 3.26
C VAL A 24 8.98 2.05 4.07
N CYS A 25 7.68 1.87 4.26
CA CYS A 25 7.10 0.75 5.00
C CYS A 25 7.43 -0.58 4.30
N LYS A 26 8.20 -1.45 4.96
CA LYS A 26 8.51 -2.79 4.43
C LYS A 26 7.28 -3.68 4.29
N GLY A 27 6.19 -3.40 5.01
CA GLY A 27 4.93 -4.12 4.92
C GLY A 27 4.15 -3.81 3.64
N CYS A 28 3.83 -2.52 3.43
CA CYS A 28 2.93 -2.07 2.35
C CYS A 28 3.57 -1.21 1.25
N GLY A 29 4.85 -0.85 1.36
CA GLY A 29 5.57 -0.06 0.34
C GLY A 29 5.30 1.46 0.37
N ARG A 30 4.41 1.93 1.25
CA ARG A 30 4.10 3.36 1.40
C ARG A 30 5.13 4.11 2.24
N THR A 31 5.32 5.40 1.98
CA THR A 31 6.08 6.30 2.84
C THR A 31 5.33 6.60 4.15
N ALA A 32 6.02 7.12 5.17
CA ALA A 32 5.37 7.54 6.42
C ALA A 32 4.22 8.54 6.17
N THR A 33 4.43 9.52 5.29
CA THR A 33 3.43 10.53 4.93
C THR A 33 2.21 9.92 4.24
N GLU A 34 2.41 9.01 3.30
CA GLU A 34 1.32 8.30 2.61
C GLU A 34 0.51 7.41 3.58
N VAL A 35 1.18 6.79 4.56
CA VAL A 35 0.52 6.00 5.61
C VAL A 35 -0.36 6.88 6.48
N SER A 36 0.18 7.99 7.01
CA SER A 36 -0.54 8.90 7.90
C SER A 36 -1.69 9.63 7.21
N ASN A 37 -1.53 9.98 5.93
CA ASN A 37 -2.51 10.80 5.21
C ASN A 37 -3.46 10.00 4.31
N TRP A 38 -3.39 8.66 4.31
CA TRP A 38 -4.12 7.82 3.35
C TRP A 38 -5.60 8.17 3.17
N VAL A 39 -6.29 8.43 4.28
CA VAL A 39 -7.73 8.74 4.28
C VAL A 39 -8.07 10.10 3.67
N PHE A 40 -7.09 11.00 3.60
CA PHE A 40 -7.22 12.35 3.03
C PHE A 40 -6.76 12.44 1.57
N LEU A 41 -6.07 11.40 1.07
CA LEU A 41 -5.67 11.35 -0.33
C LEU A 41 -6.89 11.23 -1.25
N THR A 42 -6.84 11.97 -2.35
CA THR A 42 -7.76 11.81 -3.48
C THR A 42 -7.57 10.45 -4.15
N ASP A 43 -8.55 10.02 -4.94
CA ASP A 43 -8.46 8.74 -5.66
C ASP A 43 -7.32 8.72 -6.70
N GLU A 44 -6.96 9.88 -7.24
CA GLU A 44 -5.82 10.01 -8.14
C GLU A 44 -4.49 9.81 -7.40
N GLU A 45 -4.33 10.44 -6.24
CA GLU A 45 -3.15 10.25 -5.38
C GLU A 45 -3.05 8.80 -4.89
N LYS A 46 -4.16 8.18 -4.47
CA LYS A 46 -4.19 6.77 -4.08
C LYS A 46 -3.77 5.86 -5.24
N ARG A 47 -4.25 6.12 -6.46
CA ARG A 47 -3.84 5.38 -7.67
C ARG A 47 -2.37 5.56 -7.99
N ALA A 48 -1.82 6.77 -7.82
CA ALA A 48 -0.40 7.02 -8.01
C ALA A 48 0.45 6.23 -7.01
N VAL A 49 0.04 6.19 -5.73
CA VAL A 49 0.71 5.38 -4.70
C VAL A 49 0.65 3.90 -5.06
N TRP A 50 -0.52 3.37 -5.44
CA TRP A 50 -0.69 1.97 -5.88
C TRP A 50 0.25 1.62 -7.04
N THR A 51 0.23 2.43 -8.10
CA THR A 51 1.10 2.25 -9.27
C THR A 51 2.56 2.19 -8.87
N ARG A 52 3.01 3.11 -7.99
CA ARG A 52 4.39 3.15 -7.50
C ARG A 52 4.76 1.87 -6.74
N ILE A 53 3.97 1.47 -5.75
CA ILE A 53 4.32 0.32 -4.89
C ILE A 53 4.26 -1.01 -5.66
N GLU A 54 3.37 -1.14 -6.63
CA GLU A 54 3.29 -2.32 -7.51
C GLU A 54 4.50 -2.42 -8.45
N LEU A 55 4.90 -1.29 -9.06
CA LEU A 55 6.11 -1.21 -9.87
C LEU A 55 7.37 -1.53 -9.08
N GLU A 56 7.46 -1.05 -7.83
CA GLU A 56 8.58 -1.34 -6.95
C GLU A 56 8.60 -2.81 -6.52
N GLY A 57 7.45 -3.38 -6.13
CA GLY A 57 7.32 -4.80 -5.78
C GLY A 57 8.21 -5.26 -4.62
N THR A 58 8.73 -4.35 -3.80
CA THR A 58 9.72 -4.64 -2.75
C THR A 58 9.10 -5.00 -1.39
N ALA A 59 7.85 -4.58 -1.16
CA ALA A 59 7.16 -4.76 0.10
C ALA A 59 6.70 -6.20 0.35
N MET A 60 6.53 -6.58 1.62
CA MET A 60 6.09 -7.91 2.03
C MET A 60 4.74 -8.31 1.42
N ARG A 61 3.84 -7.35 1.18
CA ARG A 61 2.57 -7.56 0.48
C ARG A 61 2.72 -8.32 -0.85
N PHE A 62 3.81 -8.10 -1.58
CA PHE A 62 4.05 -8.69 -2.90
C PHE A 62 4.86 -10.00 -2.87
N LYS A 63 5.31 -10.44 -1.69
CA LYS A 63 6.18 -11.62 -1.58
C LYS A 63 5.44 -12.95 -1.80
N PHE A 64 4.12 -12.96 -1.67
CA PHE A 64 3.30 -14.17 -1.84
C PHE A 64 2.65 -14.30 -3.23
N ASP A 65 2.64 -13.24 -4.05
CA ASP A 65 2.10 -13.26 -5.43
C ASP A 65 3.00 -13.99 -6.45
N LYS A 66 4.17 -14.47 -6.02
CA LYS A 66 5.15 -15.18 -6.87
C LYS A 66 5.23 -16.69 -6.61
N LEU A 67 4.27 -17.26 -5.88
CA LEU A 67 4.14 -18.71 -5.62
C LEU A 67 3.05 -19.33 -6.49
#